data_AF-A0A116NT51-F1
#
_entry.id   AF-A0A116NT51-F1
#
_cell.length_a   1.000
_cell.length_b   1.000
_cell.length_c   1.000
_cell.angle_alpha   90.00
_cell.angle_beta   90.00
_cell.angle_gamma   90.00
#
_symmetry.space_group_name_H-M   'P 1'
#
loop_
_entity.id
_entity.type
_entity.pdbx_description
1 polymer ?
#
loop_
_entity_poly.entity_id
_entity_poly.type
_entity_poly.pdbx_seq_one_letter_code
_entity_poly.pdbx_strand_id
1 'polypeptide(L)'
;MVNPDFLKELKLSFEASSGTTDFSKLIAVDGKTIRGNRGKHQSPTHIVTAYDGGNRLSLGQVAVEDKSNEITAIPRLLRQLDLRKSVVAI
;
A
#
# COMPACT_ATOMS: atom_id res chain seq x y z
N MET A 1 -13.85 -2.47 11.51
CA MET A 1 -13.99 -1.27 10.64
C MET A 1 -13.15 -0.18 11.28
N VAL A 2 -12.14 0.36 10.59
CA VAL A 2 -11.25 1.38 11.16
C VAL A 2 -12.02 2.70 11.29
N ASN A 3 -11.90 3.37 12.43
CA ASN A 3 -12.56 4.66 12.67
C ASN A 3 -11.91 5.75 11.79
N PRO A 4 -12.67 6.43 10.90
CA PRO A 4 -12.13 7.48 10.03
C PRO A 4 -11.58 8.69 10.79
N ASP A 5 -12.15 8.99 11.94
CA ASP A 5 -11.74 10.14 12.75
C ASP A 5 -10.43 9.86 13.48
N PHE A 6 -10.23 8.61 13.90
CA PHE A 6 -8.95 8.15 14.46
C PHE A 6 -7.80 8.30 13.45
N LEU A 7 -8.04 8.02 12.17
CA LEU A 7 -7.03 8.21 11.12
C LEU A 7 -6.72 9.70 10.87
N LYS A 8 -7.72 10.57 11.01
CA LYS A 8 -7.52 12.03 10.92
C LYS A 8 -6.74 12.56 12.12
N GLU A 9 -7.05 12.10 13.32
CA GLU A 9 -6.31 12.48 14.54
C GLU A 9 -4.86 11.98 14.52
N LEU A 10 -4.63 10.76 14.04
CA LEU A 10 -3.28 10.24 13.80
C LEU A 10 -2.51 11.12 12.80
N LYS A 11 -3.16 11.51 11.70
CA LYS A 11 -2.56 12.40 10.70
C LYS A 11 -2.20 13.77 11.29
N LEU A 12 -3.13 14.37 12.04
CA LEU A 12 -2.93 15.70 12.65
C LEU A 12 -1.84 15.68 13.73
N SER A 13 -1.83 14.66 14.59
CA SER A 13 -0.80 14.51 15.63
C SER A 13 0.58 14.19 15.04
N PHE A 14 0.63 13.47 13.92
CA PHE A 14 1.86 13.20 13.20
C PHE A 14 2.41 14.45 12.48
N GLU A 15 1.54 15.22 11.81
CA GLU A 15 1.89 16.49 11.17
C GLU A 15 2.37 17.53 12.19
N ALA A 16 1.76 17.58 13.38
CA ALA A 16 2.13 18.50 14.45
C ALA A 16 3.43 18.11 15.18
N SER A 17 3.79 16.82 15.21
CA SER A 17 5.01 16.33 15.88
C SER A 17 6.25 16.33 14.99
N SER A 18 6.08 16.45 13.66
CA SER A 18 7.20 16.59 12.72
C SER A 18 7.73 18.02 12.67
N GLY A 19 8.53 18.41 13.67
CA GLY A 19 9.50 19.47 13.47
C GLY A 19 10.40 19.11 12.29
N THR A 20 10.38 19.91 11.21
CA THR A 20 11.28 19.80 10.05
C THR A 20 11.34 18.44 9.33
N THR A 21 10.24 17.69 9.26
CA THR A 21 10.17 16.53 8.37
C THR A 21 8.97 16.66 7.43
N ASP A 22 9.19 17.24 6.25
CA ASP A 22 8.20 17.34 5.17
C ASP A 22 7.85 15.93 4.67
N PHE A 23 6.97 15.20 5.35
CA PHE A 23 6.31 14.05 4.74
C PHE A 23 5.08 14.56 4.01
N SER A 24 5.09 14.44 2.70
CA SER A 24 4.04 15.02 1.83
C SER A 24 3.01 13.98 1.36
N LYS A 25 3.31 12.68 1.53
CA LYS A 25 2.51 11.58 0.97
C LYS A 25 2.34 10.45 1.99
N LEU A 26 1.09 10.02 2.15
CA LEU A 26 0.75 8.78 2.86
C LEU A 26 0.36 7.73 1.81
N ILE A 27 1.18 6.69 1.70
CA ILE A 27 0.99 5.59 0.75
C ILE A 27 0.50 4.36 1.50
N ALA A 28 -0.70 3.89 1.17
CA ALA A 28 -1.26 2.65 1.70
C ALA A 28 -0.86 1.48 0.79
N VAL A 29 -0.42 0.38 1.38
CA VAL A 29 -0.11 -0.86 0.67
C VAL A 29 -1.08 -1.93 1.16
N ASP A 30 -1.77 -2.59 0.23
CA ASP A 30 -2.76 -3.61 0.57
C ASP A 30 -2.73 -4.77 -0.43
N GLY A 31 -3.05 -5.97 0.05
CA GLY A 31 -3.16 -7.21 -0.72
C GLY A 31 -4.61 -7.49 -1.11
N LYS A 32 -4.86 -7.78 -2.40
CA LYS A 32 -6.17 -8.19 -2.92
C LYS A 32 -6.06 -9.44 -3.78
N THR A 33 -7.08 -10.29 -3.69
CA THR A 33 -7.22 -11.45 -4.59
C THR A 33 -8.17 -11.10 -5.72
N ILE A 34 -7.76 -11.34 -6.97
CA ILE A 34 -8.63 -11.10 -8.12
C ILE A 34 -9.77 -12.12 -8.13
N ARG A 35 -11.01 -11.63 -8.02
CA ARG A 35 -12.20 -12.46 -8.10
C ARG A 35 -12.43 -12.91 -9.55
N GLY A 36 -12.73 -14.18 -9.75
CA GLY A 36 -13.07 -14.74 -11.07
C GLY A 36 -11.88 -15.17 -11.93
N ASN A 37 -10.64 -14.90 -11.49
CA ASN A 37 -9.42 -15.31 -12.22
C ASN A 37 -8.90 -16.71 -11.79
N ARG A 38 -9.79 -17.61 -11.39
CA ARG A 38 -9.40 -18.97 -11.00
C ARG A 38 -9.61 -19.91 -12.19
N GLY A 39 -8.55 -20.57 -12.62
CA GLY A 39 -8.61 -21.60 -13.66
C GLY A 39 -8.73 -23.02 -13.10
N LYS A 40 -8.97 -24.01 -13.96
CA LYS A 40 -8.98 -25.43 -13.58
C LYS A 40 -7.64 -25.91 -13.01
N HIS A 41 -6.54 -25.30 -13.45
CA HIS A 41 -5.16 -25.60 -13.04
C HIS A 41 -4.38 -24.36 -12.57
N GLN A 42 -5.08 -23.26 -12.27
CA GLN A 42 -4.46 -21.99 -11.89
C GLN A 42 -5.12 -21.43 -10.62
N SER A 43 -4.31 -21.17 -9.61
CA SER A 43 -4.74 -20.51 -8.37
C SER A 43 -5.15 -19.06 -8.64
N PRO A 44 -6.08 -18.49 -7.84
CA PRO A 44 -6.42 -17.07 -7.95
C PRO A 44 -5.18 -16.18 -7.80
N THR A 45 -5.03 -15.18 -8.67
CA THR A 45 -3.92 -14.24 -8.57
C THR A 45 -4.11 -13.29 -7.40
N HIS A 46 -3.12 -13.24 -6.52
CA HIS A 46 -2.99 -12.24 -5.47
C HIS A 46 -2.16 -11.07 -5.98
N ILE A 47 -2.59 -9.84 -5.71
CA ILE A 47 -1.91 -8.60 -6.10
C ILE A 47 -1.71 -7.75 -4.86
N VAL A 48 -0.53 -7.16 -4.72
CA VAL A 48 -0.24 -6.11 -3.76
C VAL A 48 -0.22 -4.78 -4.49
N THR A 49 -0.95 -3.78 -3.97
CA THR A 49 -1.10 -2.46 -4.58
C THR A 49 -0.64 -1.38 -3.63
N ALA A 50 0.10 -0.39 -4.14
CA ALA A 50 0.46 0.84 -3.43
C ALA A 50 -0.46 1.98 -3.90
N TYR A 51 -1.12 2.63 -2.96
CA TYR A 51 -2.16 3.61 -3.21
C TYR A 51 -1.88 4.93 -2.48
N ASP A 52 -1.84 6.03 -3.23
CA ASP A 52 -1.77 7.39 -2.70
C ASP A 52 -3.20 7.87 -2.40
N GLY A 53 -3.55 7.92 -1.11
CA GLY A 53 -4.86 8.35 -0.65
C GLY A 53 -5.14 9.84 -0.91
N GLY A 54 -4.10 10.67 -0.94
CA GLY A 54 -4.22 12.12 -1.21
C GLY A 54 -4.55 12.38 -2.67
N ASN A 55 -3.85 11.71 -3.58
CA ASN A 55 -4.05 11.86 -5.03
C ASN A 55 -5.08 10.89 -5.62
N ARG A 56 -5.63 9.99 -4.79
CA ARG A 56 -6.59 8.94 -5.18
C ARG A 56 -6.08 8.07 -6.34
N LEU A 57 -4.80 7.72 -6.28
CA LEU A 57 -4.10 7.07 -7.39
C LEU A 57 -3.39 5.81 -6.93
N SER A 58 -3.51 4.73 -7.71
CA SER A 58 -2.63 3.57 -7.58
C SER A 58 -1.26 3.91 -8.18
N LEU A 59 -0.23 3.90 -7.35
CA LEU A 59 1.15 4.19 -7.76
C LEU A 59 1.82 2.99 -8.43
N GLY A 60 1.39 1.78 -8.08
CA GLY A 60 1.94 0.56 -8.64
C GLY A 60 1.29 -0.67 -8.03
N GLN A 61 1.41 -1.79 -8.74
CA GLN A 61 0.88 -3.07 -8.31
C GLN A 61 1.79 -4.21 -8.77
N VAL A 62 1.89 -5.25 -7.96
CA VAL A 62 2.71 -6.43 -8.23
C VAL A 62 1.92 -7.68 -7.89
N ALA A 63 1.90 -8.66 -8.80
CA ALA A 63 1.35 -9.97 -8.50
C ALA A 63 2.26 -10.75 -7.53
N VAL A 64 1.66 -11.46 -6.57
CA VAL A 64 2.35 -12.42 -5.72
C VAL A 64 2.52 -13.70 -6.54
N GLU A 65 3.75 -14.23 -6.57
CA GLU A 65 4.06 -15.47 -7.28
C GLU A 65 3.43 -16.69 -6.57
N ASP A 66 3.08 -17.73 -7.34
CA ASP A 66 2.29 -18.88 -6.87
C ASP A 66 2.86 -19.64 -5.64
N LYS A 67 4.17 -19.52 -5.37
CA LYS A 67 4.84 -20.14 -4.21
C LYS A 67 5.43 -19.09 -3.24
N SER A 68 4.98 -17.84 -3.33
CA SER A 68 5.47 -16.72 -2.53
C SER A 68 4.35 -16.09 -1.69
N ASN A 69 4.65 -14.99 -1.01
CA ASN A 69 3.70 -14.29 -0.15
C ASN A 69 3.82 -12.76 -0.29
N GLU A 70 2.94 -12.03 0.40
CA GLU A 70 2.95 -10.57 0.36
C GLU A 70 4.22 -9.97 0.99
N ILE A 71 4.81 -10.67 1.97
CA ILE A 71 6.05 -10.24 2.65
C ILE A 71 7.20 -10.07 1.66
N THR A 72 7.29 -10.92 0.63
CA THR A 72 8.30 -10.79 -0.43
C THR A 72 7.87 -9.85 -1.56
N ALA A 73 6.56 -9.76 -1.83
CA ALA A 73 6.01 -8.92 -2.88
C ALA A 73 6.05 -7.42 -2.55
N ILE A 74 5.79 -7.03 -1.30
CA ILE A 74 5.78 -5.64 -0.86
C ILE A 74 7.14 -4.96 -1.08
N PRO A 75 8.30 -5.53 -0.64
CA PRO A 75 9.60 -4.95 -0.94
C PRO A 75 9.87 -4.81 -2.44
N ARG A 76 9.37 -5.73 -3.28
CA ARG A 76 9.52 -5.65 -4.73
C ARG A 76 8.75 -4.47 -5.31
N LEU A 77 7.53 -4.25 -4.86
CA LEU A 77 6.71 -3.11 -5.23
C LEU A 77 7.35 -1.79 -4.79
N LEU A 78 7.78 -1.68 -3.53
CA LEU A 78 8.35 -0.43 -2.99
C LEU A 78 9.65 0.00 -3.69
N ARG A 79 10.47 -0.95 -4.15
CA ARG A 79 11.69 -0.65 -4.93
C ARG A 79 11.42 0.02 -6.28
N GLN A 80 10.20 -0.07 -6.81
CA GLN A 80 9.82 0.50 -8.09
C GLN A 80 9.25 1.92 -7.97
N LEU A 81 8.99 2.40 -6.74
CA LEU A 81 8.32 3.66 -6.48
C LEU A 81 9.27 4.71 -5.91
N ASP A 82 9.06 5.97 -6.29
CA ASP A 82 9.71 7.09 -5.62
C ASP A 82 8.97 7.40 -4.30
N LEU A 83 9.58 6.98 -3.19
CA LEU A 83 9.01 7.09 -1.84
C LEU A 83 9.68 8.19 -1.01
N ARG A 84 10.45 9.10 -1.64
CA ARG A 84 11.03 10.25 -0.93
C ARG A 84 9.93 11.08 -0.29
N LYS A 85 10.13 11.48 0.97
CA LYS A 85 9.16 12.26 1.74
C LYS A 85 7.78 11.59 1.84
N SER A 86 7.75 10.25 1.86
CA SER A 86 6.52 9.46 1.99
C SER A 86 6.52 8.60 3.24
N VAL A 87 5.36 8.44 3.86
CA VAL A 87 5.08 7.42 4.87
C VAL A 87 4.35 6.27 4.20
N VAL A 88 4.81 5.04 4.42
CA VAL A 88 4.20 3.81 3.89
C VAL A 88 3.53 3.06 5.03
N ALA A 89 2.24 2.77 4.89
CA ALA A 89 1.47 1.93 5.80
C ALA A 89 1.09 0.62 5.09
N ILE A 90 1.29 -0.51 5.75
CA ILE A 90 1.06 -1.88 5.26
C ILE A 90 0.11 -2.57 6.24
#